data_AF-A0A453FRD7-F1
#
_entry.id   AF-A0A453FRD7-F1
#
_cell.length_a   1.000
_cell.length_b   1.000
_cell.length_c   1.000
_cell.angle_alpha   90.00
_cell.angle_beta   90.00
_cell.angle_gamma   90.00
#
_symmetry.space_group_name_H-M   'P 1'
#
loop_
_entity.id
_entity.type
_entity.pdbx_description
1 polymer ?
#
loop_
_entity_poly.entity_id
_entity_poly.type
_entity_poly.pdbx_seq_one_letter_code
_entity_poly.pdbx_strand_id
1 'polypeptide(L)'
;MEFMGTVTIDDFYSGHAAALAGGTTMHIDFVIPVNGNLTAGLESYKHKAEKAAMDYGFHMAITKWNDEVSREMEVMVKEHGINSFKFFMAYKGSLMVTDDLLLQGLQKCKSLGALAMVHAENGDAVAEGQQRMIDLGITGPEGHALSRPPVLEGEATSRAIRLAKFVNTPLYVVHVMSTDAMEEIAKAKREGMVPGHLVQTSSSSMQIKTELFYEHLLSEHWLVSALYKKNQDWVGPRITCWGFRTKWSHGIDNTPNLSTKLI
;
A
#
# COMPACT_ATOMS: atom_id res chain seq x y z
N MET A 1 -5.07 2.12 -11.84
CA MET A 1 -5.76 1.18 -10.93
C MET A 1 -7.17 1.67 -10.64
N GLU A 2 -8.16 0.78 -10.62
CA GLU A 2 -9.51 1.10 -10.11
C GLU A 2 -9.55 0.88 -8.60
N PHE A 3 -10.01 1.86 -7.83
CA PHE A 3 -10.10 1.77 -6.37
C PHE A 3 -11.16 2.74 -5.83
N MET A 4 -11.95 2.29 -4.85
CA MET A 4 -13.00 3.09 -4.20
C MET A 4 -13.95 3.84 -5.18
N GLY A 5 -14.32 3.19 -6.28
CA GLY A 5 -15.29 3.73 -7.25
C GLY A 5 -14.72 4.71 -8.28
N THR A 6 -13.39 4.90 -8.33
CA THR A 6 -12.72 5.73 -9.33
C THR A 6 -11.45 5.06 -9.85
N VAL A 7 -10.75 5.72 -10.79
CA VAL A 7 -9.47 5.26 -11.35
C VAL A 7 -8.37 6.26 -11.00
N THR A 8 -7.17 5.75 -10.71
CA THR A 8 -5.97 6.59 -10.56
C THR A 8 -5.71 7.39 -11.83
N ILE A 9 -5.26 8.65 -11.67
CA ILE A 9 -4.99 9.53 -12.81
C ILE A 9 -3.80 9.05 -13.65
N ASP A 10 -2.77 8.53 -12.99
CA ASP A 10 -1.63 7.92 -13.66
C ASP A 10 -2.00 6.50 -14.11
N ASP A 11 -1.82 6.26 -15.40
CA ASP A 11 -1.85 4.95 -16.05
C ASP A 11 -0.43 4.40 -16.22
N PHE A 12 -0.30 3.21 -16.83
CA PHE A 12 1.02 2.61 -17.06
C PHE A 12 1.94 3.48 -17.91
N TYR A 13 1.43 4.28 -18.84
CA TYR A 13 2.30 5.14 -19.66
C TYR A 13 2.76 6.36 -18.88
N SER A 14 1.80 7.14 -18.37
CA SER A 14 2.05 8.40 -17.64
C SER A 14 2.83 8.17 -16.35
N GLY A 15 2.47 7.15 -15.57
CA GLY A 15 3.20 6.74 -14.38
C GLY A 15 4.62 6.27 -14.69
N HIS A 16 4.83 5.52 -15.78
CA HIS A 16 6.17 5.08 -16.16
C HIS A 16 7.02 6.23 -16.70
N ALA A 17 6.45 7.15 -17.48
CA ALA A 17 7.15 8.35 -17.92
C ALA A 17 7.63 9.20 -16.73
N ALA A 18 6.77 9.37 -15.72
CA ALA A 18 7.14 10.05 -14.48
C ALA A 18 8.25 9.30 -13.71
N ALA A 19 8.14 7.98 -13.59
CA ALA A 19 9.15 7.14 -12.93
C ALA A 19 10.52 7.25 -13.61
N LEU A 20 10.56 7.15 -14.94
CA LEU A 20 11.77 7.29 -15.76
C LEU A 20 12.38 8.68 -15.63
N ALA A 21 11.56 9.74 -15.64
CA ALA A 21 12.04 11.11 -15.40
C ALA A 21 12.66 11.27 -14.01
N GLY A 22 12.21 10.48 -13.02
CA GLY A 22 12.78 10.39 -11.67
C GLY A 22 13.95 9.41 -11.50
N GLY A 23 14.36 8.71 -12.57
CA GLY A 23 15.45 7.73 -12.53
C GLY A 23 15.06 6.32 -12.08
N THR A 24 13.78 6.02 -11.89
CA THR A 24 13.28 4.66 -11.63
C THR A 24 13.03 3.94 -12.96
N THR A 25 13.64 2.77 -13.14
CA THR A 25 13.63 2.03 -14.42
C THR A 25 12.82 0.74 -14.41
N MET A 26 12.21 0.38 -13.28
CA MET A 26 11.35 -0.82 -13.17
C MET A 26 10.20 -0.55 -12.19
N HIS A 27 9.02 -1.09 -12.50
CA HIS A 27 7.84 -1.00 -11.65
C HIS A 27 7.20 -2.36 -11.41
N ILE A 28 6.83 -2.66 -10.16
CA ILE A 28 6.05 -3.84 -9.83
C ILE A 28 4.71 -3.37 -9.29
N ASP A 29 3.64 -3.61 -10.05
CA ASP A 29 2.29 -3.14 -9.72
C ASP A 29 1.50 -4.21 -8.94
N PHE A 30 0.39 -3.83 -8.29
CA PHE A 30 -0.47 -4.76 -7.54
C PHE A 30 -1.73 -5.09 -8.34
N VAL A 31 -1.79 -6.33 -8.83
CA VAL A 31 -2.98 -6.87 -9.48
C VAL A 31 -4.07 -7.11 -8.42
N ILE A 32 -5.24 -6.52 -8.64
CA ILE A 32 -6.46 -6.81 -7.87
C ILE A 32 -7.30 -7.82 -8.65
N PRO A 33 -7.69 -8.95 -8.05
CA PRO A 33 -8.43 -9.99 -8.74
C PRO A 33 -9.87 -9.56 -9.05
N VAL A 34 -10.41 -10.00 -10.19
CA VAL A 34 -11.80 -9.72 -10.58
C VAL A 34 -12.72 -10.71 -9.89
N ASN A 35 -13.55 -10.24 -8.96
CA ASN A 35 -14.40 -11.10 -8.13
C ASN A 35 -13.62 -12.24 -7.45
N GLY A 36 -12.33 -12.01 -7.16
CA GLY A 36 -11.42 -12.98 -6.57
C GLY A 36 -10.92 -14.09 -7.50
N ASN A 37 -11.10 -13.96 -8.82
CA ASN A 37 -10.41 -14.75 -9.83
C ASN A 37 -9.08 -14.07 -10.17
N LEU A 38 -7.96 -14.75 -9.89
CA LEU A 38 -6.62 -14.18 -10.04
C LEU A 38 -6.23 -14.04 -11.51
N THR A 39 -6.58 -15.03 -12.33
CA THR A 39 -6.25 -15.06 -13.77
C THR A 39 -6.91 -13.91 -14.51
N ALA A 40 -8.21 -13.69 -14.28
CA ALA A 40 -8.95 -12.58 -14.85
C ALA A 40 -8.42 -11.22 -14.39
N GLY A 41 -7.99 -11.12 -13.12
CA GLY A 41 -7.28 -9.94 -12.62
C GLY A 41 -5.97 -9.68 -13.39
N LEU A 42 -5.16 -10.72 -13.56
CA LEU A 42 -3.89 -10.63 -14.28
C LEU A 42 -4.10 -10.19 -15.74
N GLU A 43 -5.04 -10.79 -16.45
CA GLU A 43 -5.32 -10.42 -17.84
C GLU A 43 -5.81 -8.97 -17.96
N SER A 44 -6.63 -8.50 -17.02
CA SER A 44 -7.02 -7.09 -16.95
C SER A 44 -5.83 -6.15 -16.78
N TYR A 45 -4.87 -6.50 -15.91
CA TYR A 45 -3.67 -5.68 -15.69
C TYR A 45 -2.66 -5.77 -16.82
N LYS A 46 -2.52 -6.92 -17.49
CA LYS A 46 -1.73 -7.03 -18.72
C LYS A 46 -2.27 -6.11 -19.81
N HIS A 47 -3.58 -6.06 -19.98
CA HIS A 47 -4.20 -5.13 -20.94
C HIS A 47 -3.91 -3.66 -20.58
N LYS A 48 -4.01 -3.30 -19.29
CA LYS A 48 -3.63 -1.96 -18.80
C LYS A 48 -2.15 -1.64 -19.07
N ALA A 49 -1.28 -2.65 -18.97
CA ALA A 49 0.16 -2.53 -19.15
C ALA A 49 0.63 -2.55 -20.62
N GLU A 50 -0.26 -2.70 -21.61
CA GLU A 50 0.09 -2.60 -23.04
C GLU A 50 0.75 -1.27 -23.39
N LYS A 51 0.49 -0.21 -22.60
CA LYS A 51 1.08 1.12 -22.78
C LYS A 51 2.31 1.38 -21.91
N ALA A 52 2.86 0.36 -21.25
CA ALA A 52 4.01 0.51 -20.35
C ALA A 52 5.23 1.08 -21.10
N ALA A 53 5.90 2.06 -20.47
CA ALA A 53 7.10 2.70 -21.03
C ALA A 53 8.44 2.18 -20.43
N MET A 54 8.40 1.20 -19.53
CA MET A 54 9.57 0.59 -18.89
C MET A 54 9.27 -0.84 -18.48
N ASP A 55 10.30 -1.58 -18.07
CA ASP A 55 10.16 -2.94 -17.53
C ASP A 55 9.23 -2.97 -16.32
N TYR A 56 8.40 -4.01 -16.25
CA TYR A 56 7.45 -4.16 -15.17
C TYR A 56 7.23 -5.60 -14.73
N GLY A 57 6.68 -5.76 -13.53
CA GLY A 57 6.20 -7.02 -12.98
C GLY A 57 4.91 -6.83 -12.19
N PHE A 58 4.43 -7.91 -11.59
CA PHE A 58 3.20 -7.90 -10.80
C PHE A 58 3.34 -8.61 -9.46
N HIS A 59 2.77 -8.00 -8.43
CA HIS A 59 2.31 -8.66 -7.21
C HIS A 59 0.83 -9.06 -7.41
N MET A 60 0.37 -10.14 -6.78
CA MET A 60 -1.04 -10.56 -6.84
C MET A 60 -1.74 -10.40 -5.50
N ALA A 61 -2.81 -9.60 -5.44
CA ALA A 61 -3.61 -9.47 -4.23
C ALA A 61 -4.50 -10.70 -4.01
N ILE A 62 -4.59 -11.13 -2.75
CA ILE A 62 -5.49 -12.19 -2.29
C ILE A 62 -6.54 -11.56 -1.38
N THR A 63 -7.75 -11.41 -1.92
CA THR A 63 -8.87 -10.69 -1.27
C THR A 63 -9.94 -11.64 -0.72
N LYS A 64 -9.84 -12.93 -1.06
CA LYS A 64 -10.68 -14.02 -0.55
C LYS A 64 -9.86 -15.31 -0.60
N TRP A 65 -10.35 -16.35 0.05
CA TRP A 65 -9.68 -17.65 0.07
C TRP A 65 -10.65 -18.80 -0.17
N ASN A 66 -10.25 -19.72 -1.05
CA ASN A 66 -10.86 -21.04 -1.28
C ASN A 66 -9.87 -21.92 -2.06
N ASP A 67 -10.24 -23.18 -2.31
CA ASP A 67 -9.38 -24.13 -3.05
C ASP A 67 -9.06 -23.69 -4.48
N GLU A 68 -9.94 -22.88 -5.08
CA GLU A 68 -9.72 -22.33 -6.42
C GLU A 68 -8.61 -21.27 -6.41
N VAL A 69 -8.66 -20.32 -5.47
CA VAL A 69 -7.59 -19.32 -5.27
C VAL A 69 -6.27 -20.02 -4.98
N SER A 70 -6.26 -21.07 -4.15
CA SER A 70 -5.06 -21.86 -3.88
C SER A 70 -4.46 -22.49 -5.16
N ARG A 71 -5.30 -22.99 -6.07
CA ARG A 71 -4.86 -23.51 -7.38
C ARG A 71 -4.38 -22.39 -8.30
N GLU A 72 -5.11 -21.27 -8.36
CA GLU A 72 -4.70 -20.12 -9.17
C GLU A 72 -3.37 -19.53 -8.70
N MET A 73 -3.08 -19.48 -7.41
CA MET A 73 -1.76 -19.04 -6.90
C MET A 73 -0.62 -19.90 -7.46
N GLU A 74 -0.85 -21.19 -7.65
CA GLU A 74 0.14 -22.09 -8.23
C GLU A 74 0.37 -21.80 -9.72
N VAL A 75 -0.70 -21.50 -10.46
CA VAL A 75 -0.63 -21.02 -11.85
C VAL A 75 0.14 -19.69 -11.93
N MET A 76 -0.18 -18.73 -11.04
CA MET A 76 0.51 -17.43 -10.98
C MET A 76 2.02 -17.58 -10.83
N VAL A 77 2.47 -18.50 -9.96
CA VAL A 77 3.91 -18.77 -9.76
C VAL A 77 4.53 -19.52 -10.94
N LYS A 78 3.94 -20.65 -11.35
CA LYS A 78 4.55 -21.57 -12.31
C LYS A 78 4.49 -21.09 -13.75
N GLU A 79 3.42 -20.41 -14.13
CA GLU A 79 3.13 -20.06 -15.53
C GLU A 79 3.30 -18.56 -15.81
N HIS A 80 3.15 -17.71 -14.78
CA HIS A 80 3.20 -16.25 -14.95
C HIS A 80 4.36 -15.57 -14.21
N GLY A 81 5.17 -16.32 -13.47
CA GLY A 81 6.36 -15.79 -12.78
C GLY A 81 6.05 -14.84 -11.61
N ILE A 82 4.81 -14.81 -11.12
CA ILE A 82 4.41 -13.98 -9.97
C ILE A 82 4.73 -14.74 -8.69
N ASN A 83 5.76 -14.30 -7.97
CA ASN A 83 6.26 -14.95 -6.76
C ASN A 83 5.97 -14.16 -5.47
N SER A 84 5.00 -13.24 -5.50
CA SER A 84 4.66 -12.39 -4.35
C SER A 84 3.17 -12.09 -4.28
N PHE A 85 2.59 -12.32 -3.10
CA PHE A 85 1.14 -12.28 -2.86
C PHE A 85 0.79 -11.31 -1.74
N LYS A 86 -0.16 -10.41 -1.99
CA LYS A 86 -0.54 -9.33 -1.08
C LYS A 86 -1.86 -9.60 -0.37
N PHE A 87 -1.81 -9.59 0.96
CA PHE A 87 -2.97 -9.71 1.83
C PHE A 87 -3.27 -8.37 2.51
N PHE A 88 -4.54 -8.14 2.85
CA PHE A 88 -4.99 -6.94 3.55
C PHE A 88 -5.59 -7.31 4.90
N MET A 89 -5.08 -6.70 5.97
CA MET A 89 -5.63 -6.84 7.32
C MET A 89 -6.63 -5.71 7.66
N ALA A 90 -6.79 -4.77 6.72
CA ALA A 90 -7.69 -3.63 6.76
C ALA A 90 -8.68 -3.67 5.58
N TYR A 91 -9.49 -2.62 5.45
CA TYR A 91 -10.60 -2.54 4.47
C TYR A 91 -11.70 -3.57 4.75
N LYS A 92 -12.21 -3.56 6.00
CA LYS A 92 -13.29 -4.43 6.45
C LYS A 92 -14.48 -4.37 5.49
N GLY A 93 -14.98 -5.55 5.10
CA GLY A 93 -16.09 -5.69 4.16
C GLY A 93 -15.72 -5.57 2.67
N SER A 94 -14.44 -5.35 2.34
CA SER A 94 -13.97 -5.27 0.95
C SER A 94 -12.77 -6.18 0.68
N LEU A 95 -11.58 -5.82 1.18
CA LEU A 95 -10.33 -6.55 0.88
C LEU A 95 -9.79 -7.33 2.09
N MET A 96 -10.30 -7.03 3.29
CA MET A 96 -9.82 -7.61 4.55
C MET A 96 -9.94 -9.13 4.56
N VAL A 97 -8.83 -9.81 4.85
CA VAL A 97 -8.81 -11.22 5.19
C VAL A 97 -8.78 -11.40 6.70
N THR A 98 -9.47 -12.43 7.19
CA THR A 98 -9.40 -12.86 8.59
C THR A 98 -8.12 -13.66 8.86
N ASP A 99 -7.76 -13.84 10.13
CA ASP A 99 -6.52 -14.54 10.50
C ASP A 99 -6.45 -15.99 9.99
N ASP A 100 -7.59 -16.70 9.96
CA ASP A 100 -7.68 -18.06 9.43
C ASP A 100 -7.40 -18.11 7.92
N LEU A 101 -7.84 -17.11 7.17
CA LEU A 101 -7.55 -17.00 5.74
C LEU A 101 -6.11 -16.55 5.48
N LEU A 102 -5.60 -15.62 6.29
CA LEU A 102 -4.20 -15.21 6.25
C LEU A 102 -3.28 -16.40 6.51
N LEU A 103 -3.58 -17.25 7.51
CA LEU A 103 -2.80 -18.46 7.79
C LEU A 103 -2.77 -19.43 6.61
N GLN A 104 -3.91 -19.66 5.95
CA GLN A 104 -3.96 -20.51 4.76
C GLN A 104 -3.14 -19.91 3.60
N GLY A 105 -3.25 -18.59 3.39
CA GLY A 105 -2.44 -17.86 2.42
C GLY A 105 -0.94 -17.94 2.68
N LEU A 106 -0.53 -17.77 3.95
CA LEU A 106 0.86 -17.89 4.38
C LEU A 106 1.42 -19.30 4.15
N GLN A 107 0.63 -20.34 4.47
CA GLN A 107 1.01 -21.74 4.23
C GLN A 107 1.18 -22.02 2.72
N LYS A 108 0.27 -21.50 1.88
CA LYS A 108 0.40 -21.65 0.44
C LYS A 108 1.61 -20.91 -0.11
N CYS A 109 1.86 -19.66 0.33
CA CYS A 109 3.06 -18.91 -0.05
C CYS A 109 4.33 -19.70 0.26
N LYS A 110 4.41 -20.28 1.46
CA LYS A 110 5.52 -21.16 1.85
C LYS A 110 5.67 -22.36 0.92
N SER A 111 4.58 -23.06 0.62
CA SER A 111 4.61 -24.24 -0.26
C SER A 111 5.06 -23.93 -1.69
N LEU A 112 4.81 -22.70 -2.15
CA LEU A 112 5.17 -22.23 -3.48
C LEU A 112 6.56 -21.56 -3.53
N GLY A 113 7.21 -21.32 -2.38
CA GLY A 113 8.41 -20.49 -2.32
C GLY A 113 8.13 -19.02 -2.67
N ALA A 114 6.90 -18.55 -2.47
CA ALA A 114 6.47 -17.18 -2.75
C ALA A 114 6.52 -16.29 -1.50
N LEU A 115 6.69 -14.99 -1.71
CA LEU A 115 6.74 -13.98 -0.66
C LEU A 115 5.34 -13.50 -0.29
N ALA A 116 4.96 -13.66 0.98
CA ALA A 116 3.74 -13.06 1.49
C ALA A 116 3.97 -11.58 1.84
N MET A 117 3.08 -10.71 1.38
CA MET A 117 3.07 -9.28 1.67
C MET A 117 1.81 -8.90 2.43
N VAL A 118 1.88 -8.00 3.41
CA VAL A 118 0.73 -7.60 4.22
C VAL A 118 0.58 -6.08 4.30
N HIS A 119 -0.63 -5.60 4.03
CA HIS A 119 -1.09 -4.29 4.48
C HIS A 119 -1.59 -4.45 5.91
N ALA A 120 -0.81 -3.96 6.88
CA ALA A 120 -0.95 -4.30 8.29
C ALA A 120 -1.53 -3.13 9.11
N GLU A 121 -2.85 -2.92 9.03
CA GLU A 121 -3.63 -2.12 9.98
C GLU A 121 -4.75 -2.99 10.55
N ASN A 122 -5.17 -2.78 11.80
CA ASN A 122 -6.30 -3.52 12.38
C ASN A 122 -7.63 -3.05 11.77
N GLY A 123 -8.16 -3.77 10.79
CA GLY A 123 -9.35 -3.37 10.03
C GLY A 123 -10.63 -3.22 10.85
N ASP A 124 -10.80 -4.01 11.92
CA ASP A 124 -11.95 -3.89 12.82
C ASP A 124 -11.89 -2.61 13.64
N ALA A 125 -10.73 -2.30 14.22
CA ALA A 125 -10.52 -1.09 14.99
C ALA A 125 -10.52 0.17 14.12
N VAL A 126 -10.00 0.10 12.89
CA VAL A 126 -10.10 1.20 11.92
C VAL A 126 -11.56 1.49 11.56
N ALA A 127 -12.37 0.47 11.29
CA ALA A 127 -13.78 0.67 10.98
C ALA A 127 -14.55 1.30 12.16
N GLU A 128 -14.26 0.88 13.39
CA GLU A 128 -14.82 1.50 14.60
C GLU A 128 -14.36 2.95 14.75
N GLY A 129 -13.06 3.23 14.58
CA GLY A 129 -12.51 4.57 14.64
C GLY A 129 -13.11 5.51 13.59
N GLN A 130 -13.37 5.01 12.38
CA GLN A 130 -14.02 5.78 11.30
C GLN A 130 -15.45 6.18 11.70
N GLN A 131 -16.23 5.21 12.19
CA GLN A 131 -17.59 5.49 12.66
C GLN A 131 -17.57 6.50 13.81
N ARG A 132 -16.65 6.34 14.77
CA ARG A 132 -16.48 7.25 15.89
C ARG A 132 -16.17 8.68 15.44
N MET A 133 -15.30 8.89 14.46
CA MET A 133 -14.98 10.23 13.95
C MET A 133 -16.21 10.89 13.31
N ILE A 134 -16.99 10.11 12.55
CA ILE A 134 -18.25 10.58 11.94
C ILE A 134 -19.27 10.95 13.01
N ASP A 135 -19.44 10.12 14.04
CA ASP A 135 -20.39 10.36 15.14
C ASP A 135 -20.02 11.61 15.96
N LEU A 136 -18.73 11.93 16.04
CA LEU A 136 -18.21 13.16 16.65
C LEU A 136 -18.33 14.40 15.74
N GLY A 137 -18.85 14.24 14.52
CA GLY A 137 -18.96 15.32 13.53
C GLY A 137 -17.65 15.69 12.85
N ILE A 138 -16.60 14.87 13.00
CA ILE A 138 -15.29 15.06 12.37
C ILE A 138 -15.32 14.41 10.98
N THR A 139 -15.79 15.18 9.98
CA THR A 139 -15.92 14.71 8.60
C THR A 139 -14.83 15.24 7.66
N GLY A 140 -13.88 16.03 8.17
CA GLY A 140 -12.74 16.51 7.40
C GLY A 140 -11.64 15.45 7.23
N PRO A 141 -10.62 15.73 6.39
CA PRO A 141 -9.49 14.82 6.15
C PRO A 141 -8.74 14.39 7.42
N GLU A 142 -8.74 15.23 8.47
CA GLU A 142 -8.17 14.91 9.77
C GLU A 142 -8.84 13.72 10.45
N GLY A 143 -10.13 13.51 10.21
CA GLY A 143 -10.86 12.34 10.71
C GLY A 143 -10.26 11.02 10.19
N HIS A 144 -9.72 11.02 8.97
CA HIS A 144 -9.04 9.84 8.42
C HIS A 144 -7.82 9.46 9.24
N ALA A 145 -6.98 10.42 9.63
CA ALA A 145 -5.82 10.21 10.49
C ALA A 145 -6.22 9.78 11.91
N LEU A 146 -7.19 10.48 12.49
CA LEU A 146 -7.65 10.22 13.85
C LEU A 146 -8.35 8.85 13.99
N SER A 147 -8.99 8.36 12.93
CA SER A 147 -9.64 7.04 12.91
C SER A 147 -8.69 5.85 12.95
N ARG A 148 -7.40 6.05 12.65
CA ARG A 148 -6.39 4.98 12.49
C ARG A 148 -5.06 5.31 13.17
N PRO A 149 -5.05 5.44 14.51
CA PRO A 149 -3.82 5.80 15.22
C PRO A 149 -2.72 4.73 15.01
N PRO A 150 -1.42 5.11 15.07
CA PRO A 150 -0.26 4.23 14.88
C PRO A 150 -0.30 2.87 15.59
N VAL A 151 -0.91 2.82 16.78
CA VAL A 151 -1.06 1.59 17.56
C VAL A 151 -1.80 0.48 16.79
N LEU A 152 -2.71 0.83 15.88
CA LEU A 152 -3.45 -0.14 15.06
C LEU A 152 -2.57 -0.76 13.95
N GLU A 153 -1.61 0.00 13.43
CA GLU A 153 -0.59 -0.50 12.49
C GLU A 153 0.42 -1.40 13.24
N GLY A 154 0.84 -0.98 14.43
CA GLY A 154 1.72 -1.75 15.30
C GLY A 154 1.13 -3.11 15.69
N GLU A 155 -0.14 -3.15 16.14
CA GLU A 155 -0.84 -4.39 16.48
C GLU A 155 -0.89 -5.36 15.31
N ALA A 156 -1.39 -4.91 14.16
CA ALA A 156 -1.54 -5.75 12.97
C ALA A 156 -0.19 -6.23 12.43
N THR A 157 0.84 -5.37 12.48
CA THR A 157 2.22 -5.74 12.11
C THR A 157 2.74 -6.86 13.02
N SER A 158 2.60 -6.69 14.34
CA SER A 158 3.01 -7.68 15.34
C SER A 158 2.27 -9.01 15.17
N ARG A 159 0.96 -8.96 14.88
CA ARG A 159 0.12 -10.14 14.61
C ARG A 159 0.55 -10.86 13.35
N ALA A 160 0.72 -10.15 12.23
CA ALA A 160 1.17 -10.76 10.97
C ALA A 160 2.53 -11.44 11.11
N ILE A 161 3.46 -10.79 11.81
CA ILE A 161 4.79 -11.34 12.13
C ILE A 161 4.65 -12.65 12.91
N ARG A 162 3.84 -12.69 13.97
CA ARG A 162 3.64 -13.92 14.77
C ARG A 162 3.03 -15.06 13.95
N LEU A 163 2.05 -14.77 13.09
CA LEU A 163 1.43 -15.76 12.21
C LEU A 163 2.43 -16.29 11.18
N ALA A 164 3.22 -15.42 10.56
CA ALA A 164 4.28 -15.83 9.63
C ALA A 164 5.37 -16.66 10.33
N LYS A 165 5.71 -16.33 11.60
CA LYS A 165 6.63 -17.10 12.44
C LYS A 165 6.11 -18.50 12.69
N PHE A 166 4.82 -18.60 13.04
CA PHE A 166 4.15 -19.88 13.27
C PHE A 166 4.16 -20.77 12.03
N VAL A 167 3.89 -20.20 10.85
CA VAL A 167 3.95 -20.93 9.57
C VAL A 167 5.39 -21.22 9.12
N ASN A 168 6.37 -20.47 9.64
CA ASN A 168 7.77 -20.48 9.22
C ASN A 168 7.90 -20.12 7.72
N THR A 169 7.43 -18.92 7.37
CA THR A 169 7.47 -18.34 6.01
C THR A 169 7.98 -16.89 6.05
N PRO A 170 8.69 -16.39 5.01
CA PRO A 170 9.05 -14.98 4.95
C PRO A 170 7.81 -14.08 4.83
N LEU A 171 7.91 -12.89 5.42
CA LEU A 171 6.86 -11.88 5.42
C LEU A 171 7.44 -10.53 5.00
N TYR A 172 6.69 -9.82 4.16
CA TYR A 172 6.97 -8.47 3.72
C TYR A 172 5.88 -7.51 4.22
N VAL A 173 6.24 -6.60 5.12
CA VAL A 173 5.31 -5.56 5.57
C VAL A 173 5.45 -4.36 4.63
N VAL A 174 4.40 -4.07 3.86
CA VAL A 174 4.39 -2.94 2.94
C VAL A 174 4.10 -1.64 3.68
N HIS A 175 4.54 -0.53 3.08
CA HIS A 175 4.24 0.86 3.48
C HIS A 175 4.20 1.04 5.02
N VAL A 176 5.31 0.78 5.69
CA VAL A 176 5.44 1.01 7.14
C VAL A 176 5.50 2.51 7.39
N MET A 177 4.53 3.04 8.14
CA MET A 177 4.35 4.49 8.36
C MET A 177 4.56 4.92 9.81
N SER A 178 4.48 3.99 10.77
CA SER A 178 4.62 4.29 12.20
C SER A 178 5.88 3.72 12.87
N THR A 179 6.29 4.38 13.95
CA THR A 179 7.31 3.84 14.87
C THR A 179 6.84 2.53 15.49
N ASP A 180 5.56 2.43 15.86
CA ASP A 180 4.99 1.26 16.52
C ASP A 180 5.15 0.00 15.62
N ALA A 181 4.82 0.10 14.34
CA ALA A 181 5.07 -0.98 13.37
C ALA A 181 6.58 -1.24 13.15
N MET A 182 7.39 -0.18 13.06
CA MET A 182 8.84 -0.31 12.90
C MET A 182 9.50 -1.01 14.09
N GLU A 183 9.05 -0.75 15.31
CA GLU A 183 9.56 -1.37 16.53
C GLU A 183 9.27 -2.86 16.57
N GLU A 184 8.06 -3.27 16.18
CA GLU A 184 7.67 -4.68 16.06
C GLU A 184 8.51 -5.41 15.02
N ILE A 185 8.76 -4.78 13.87
CA ILE A 185 9.64 -5.32 12.83
C ILE A 185 11.09 -5.42 13.33
N ALA A 186 11.60 -4.37 13.98
CA ALA A 186 12.97 -4.35 14.52
C ALA A 186 13.17 -5.42 15.59
N LYS A 187 12.15 -5.63 16.44
CA LYS A 187 12.13 -6.71 17.43
C LYS A 187 12.18 -8.09 16.75
N ALA A 188 11.32 -8.33 15.77
CA ALA A 188 11.29 -9.60 15.03
C ALA A 188 12.64 -9.90 14.35
N LYS A 189 13.28 -8.90 13.76
CA LYS A 189 14.62 -9.03 13.15
C LYS A 189 15.68 -9.40 14.19
N ARG A 190 15.67 -8.79 15.39
CA ARG A 190 16.61 -9.13 16.47
C ARG A 190 16.40 -10.55 17.01
N GLU A 191 15.17 -11.05 16.99
CA GLU A 191 14.85 -12.42 17.42
C GLU A 191 15.19 -13.51 16.38
N GLY A 192 15.83 -13.16 15.26
CA GLY A 192 16.28 -14.13 14.27
C GLY A 192 15.15 -14.79 13.47
N MET A 193 14.02 -14.10 13.28
CA MET A 193 12.98 -14.59 12.37
C MET A 193 13.55 -14.76 10.95
N VAL A 194 13.02 -15.78 10.25
CA VAL A 194 13.50 -16.35 8.98
C VAL A 194 14.14 -15.33 8.02
N PRO A 195 15.31 -15.62 7.42
CA PRO A 195 15.95 -14.73 6.45
C PRO A 195 14.99 -14.43 5.29
N GLY A 196 14.61 -13.16 5.11
CA GLY A 196 13.62 -12.74 4.11
C GLY A 196 12.64 -11.65 4.54
N HIS A 197 12.77 -11.14 5.78
CA HIS A 197 11.95 -10.03 6.27
C HIS A 197 12.40 -8.70 5.64
N LEU A 198 11.84 -8.44 4.46
CA LEU A 198 12.00 -7.20 3.72
C LEU A 198 10.89 -6.23 4.14
N VAL A 199 11.27 -4.95 4.23
CA VAL A 199 10.40 -3.88 4.73
C VAL A 199 10.36 -2.81 3.65
N GLN A 200 9.16 -2.35 3.28
CA GLN A 200 9.02 -1.14 2.48
C GLN A 200 8.60 0.01 3.38
N THR A 201 9.40 1.07 3.38
CA THR A 201 8.93 2.41 3.71
C THR A 201 8.58 3.12 2.40
N SER A 202 7.52 3.92 2.38
CA SER A 202 7.24 4.76 1.20
C SER A 202 8.12 6.01 1.22
N SER A 203 8.45 6.59 0.06
CA SER A 203 9.19 7.86 0.00
C SER A 203 8.48 8.96 0.80
N SER A 204 7.15 9.00 0.70
CA SER A 204 6.31 9.91 1.46
C SER A 204 6.52 9.74 2.97
N SER A 205 6.59 8.50 3.48
CA SER A 205 6.81 8.22 4.93
C SER A 205 8.14 8.74 5.46
N MET A 206 9.15 8.83 4.60
CA MET A 206 10.49 9.29 4.96
C MET A 206 10.64 10.81 4.91
N GLN A 207 9.76 11.52 4.19
CA GLN A 207 9.94 12.93 3.88
C GLN A 207 8.83 13.84 4.42
N ILE A 208 7.60 13.34 4.58
CA ILE A 208 6.45 14.16 4.95
C ILE A 208 6.11 13.92 6.41
N LYS A 209 6.28 14.95 7.24
CA LYS A 209 5.85 14.95 8.64
C LYS A 209 4.36 15.23 8.72
N THR A 210 3.66 14.65 9.70
CA THR A 210 2.25 14.97 10.01
C THR A 210 2.04 16.44 10.33
N GLU A 211 3.07 17.18 10.76
CA GLU A 211 3.00 18.63 11.00
C GLU A 211 2.66 19.41 9.71
N LEU A 212 3.09 18.95 8.54
CA LEU A 212 2.67 19.57 7.27
C LEU A 212 1.19 19.36 6.97
N PHE A 213 0.57 18.29 7.52
CA PHE A 213 -0.88 18.07 7.46
C PHE A 213 -1.66 19.09 8.31
N TYR A 214 -1.06 19.55 9.41
CA TYR A 214 -1.66 20.56 10.31
C TYR A 214 -1.30 22.01 9.94
N GLU A 215 -0.11 22.27 9.37
CA GLU A 215 0.37 23.61 9.02
C GLU A 215 0.09 24.03 7.56
N HIS A 216 -0.14 23.07 6.64
CA HIS A 216 -0.46 23.34 5.24
C HIS A 216 -1.71 22.56 4.81
N LEU A 217 -2.87 23.20 5.04
CA LEU A 217 -4.16 22.95 4.39
C LEU A 217 -4.79 21.56 4.61
N LEU A 218 -5.99 21.62 5.20
CA LEU A 218 -7.16 20.75 5.06
C LEU A 218 -7.36 20.25 3.61
N SER A 219 -6.47 19.40 3.09
CA SER A 219 -6.47 19.00 1.69
C SER A 219 -6.43 17.48 1.56
N GLU A 220 -7.40 16.95 0.81
CA GLU A 220 -7.57 15.51 0.54
C GLU A 220 -6.38 14.89 -0.21
N HIS A 221 -5.46 15.72 -0.71
CA HIS A 221 -4.28 15.33 -1.50
C HIS A 221 -3.31 14.39 -0.75
N TRP A 222 -3.34 14.36 0.58
CA TRP A 222 -2.41 13.58 1.40
C TRP A 222 -3.03 12.35 2.08
N LEU A 223 -4.29 12.04 1.78
CA LEU A 223 -4.99 10.88 2.35
C LEU A 223 -4.46 9.57 1.76
N VAL A 224 -3.78 8.78 2.59
CA VAL A 224 -3.33 7.40 2.29
C VAL A 224 -3.65 6.52 3.50
N SER A 225 -3.88 5.22 3.29
CA SER A 225 -4.03 4.25 4.40
C SER A 225 -2.65 3.96 5.00
N ALA A 226 -2.53 4.01 6.32
CA ALA A 226 -1.31 4.25 7.11
C ALA A 226 -0.75 5.70 6.93
N LEU A 227 -0.72 6.47 8.03
CA LEU A 227 -0.40 7.90 8.02
C LEU A 227 0.78 8.28 8.91
N TYR A 228 1.39 9.42 8.59
CA TYR A 228 2.64 9.96 9.15
C TYR A 228 2.58 10.21 10.66
N LYS A 229 3.73 10.05 11.34
CA LYS A 229 3.93 10.44 12.74
C LYS A 229 4.72 11.75 12.87
N LYS A 230 4.41 12.51 13.93
CA LYS A 230 5.17 13.66 14.43
C LYS A 230 6.46 13.19 15.09
N ASN A 231 7.63 13.60 14.63
CA ASN A 231 8.86 13.57 15.44
C ASN A 231 9.82 14.71 15.09
N GLN A 232 10.34 15.36 16.15
CA GLN A 232 11.21 16.53 16.06
C GLN A 232 12.67 16.20 15.72
N ASP A 233 13.09 14.93 15.79
CA ASP A 233 14.48 14.57 15.59
C ASP A 233 14.65 13.54 14.48
N TRP A 234 15.08 13.99 13.30
CA TRP A 234 15.73 13.12 12.33
C TRP A 234 16.91 13.85 11.69
N VAL A 235 18.12 13.36 11.97
CA VAL A 235 19.37 13.74 11.31
C VAL A 235 19.89 12.50 10.60
N GLY A 236 19.60 12.39 9.31
CA GLY A 236 20.07 11.32 8.42
C GLY A 236 20.03 11.77 6.96
N PRO A 237 20.75 11.09 6.05
CA PRO A 237 21.16 11.65 4.77
C PRO A 237 19.95 11.98 3.88
N ARG A 238 19.95 13.20 3.32
CA ARG A 238 18.90 13.71 2.42
C ARG A 238 18.82 12.81 1.18
N ILE A 239 17.73 12.06 1.06
CA ILE A 239 17.29 11.47 -0.20
C ILE A 239 16.14 12.35 -0.68
N THR A 240 16.31 13.01 -1.81
CA THR A 240 15.28 13.82 -2.48
C THR A 240 14.38 12.93 -3.32
N CYS A 241 13.06 13.05 -3.18
CA CYS A 241 12.10 12.48 -4.12
C CYS A 241 10.83 13.34 -4.13
N TRP A 242 10.23 13.51 -5.31
CA TRP A 242 9.18 14.49 -5.57
C TRP A 242 7.78 13.88 -5.39
N GLY A 243 6.88 14.62 -4.74
CA GLY A 243 5.49 14.22 -4.52
C GLY A 243 4.58 14.48 -5.73
N PHE A 244 3.62 13.59 -5.94
CA PHE A 244 2.57 13.71 -6.95
C PHE A 244 1.63 14.89 -6.63
N ARG A 245 1.32 15.73 -7.63
CA ARG A 245 0.26 16.75 -7.54
C ARG A 245 -0.98 16.25 -8.26
N THR A 246 -2.12 16.20 -7.57
CA THR A 246 -3.43 16.17 -8.23
C THR A 246 -3.97 17.59 -8.34
N LYS A 247 -4.49 17.99 -9.51
CA LYS A 247 -5.17 19.26 -9.72
C LYS A 247 -6.57 18.95 -10.25
N TRP A 248 -7.60 19.25 -9.48
CA TRP A 248 -8.98 19.21 -9.94
C TRP A 248 -9.40 20.61 -10.40
N SER A 249 -9.96 20.67 -11.61
CA SER A 249 -10.54 21.86 -12.21
C SER A 249 -11.95 22.08 -11.69
N HIS A 250 -12.16 23.12 -10.90
CA HIS A 250 -13.44 23.82 -10.87
C HIS A 250 -13.18 25.29 -11.19
N GLY A 251 -13.86 25.75 -12.23
CA GLY A 251 -13.75 27.13 -12.70
C GLY A 251 -14.22 28.10 -11.64
N ILE A 252 -13.43 29.14 -11.44
CA ILE A 252 -13.74 30.55 -11.61
C ILE A 252 -12.42 31.24 -11.28
N ASP A 253 -11.75 31.81 -12.29
CA ASP A 253 -10.90 32.96 -12.00
C ASP A 253 -10.72 33.83 -13.25
N ASN A 254 -11.14 35.08 -13.08
CA ASN A 254 -10.87 36.19 -13.98
C ASN A 254 -9.44 36.70 -13.74
N THR A 255 -8.80 37.19 -14.80
CA THR A 255 -7.60 38.06 -14.83
C THR A 255 -6.21 37.37 -14.90
N PRO A 256 -5.15 38.05 -15.39
CA PRO A 256 -4.77 38.00 -16.81
C PRO A 256 -3.37 37.40 -17.05
N ASN A 257 -3.17 36.95 -18.29
CA ASN A 257 -1.91 36.49 -18.89
C ASN A 257 -0.67 37.31 -18.49
N LEU A 258 0.35 36.62 -17.97
CA LEU A 258 1.74 37.03 -18.09
C LEU A 258 2.48 36.00 -18.94
N SER A 259 2.75 36.42 -20.17
CA SER A 259 3.60 35.75 -21.12
C SER A 259 5.05 35.80 -20.66
N THR A 260 5.76 34.69 -20.77
CA THR A 260 7.22 34.74 -20.90
C THR A 260 7.65 33.64 -21.85
N LYS A 261 7.98 34.07 -23.06
CA LYS A 261 8.68 33.29 -24.08
C LYS A 261 10.09 32.97 -23.56
N LEU A 262 10.52 31.73 -23.69
CA LEU A 262 11.93 31.37 -23.73
C LEU A 262 12.17 30.53 -24.99
N ILE A 263 13.19 30.96 -25.72
CA ILE A 263 13.90 30.24 -26.78
C ILE A 263 14.63 29.06 -26.13
#